data_AF-A0AAV0ERC3-F1
#
_entry.id   AF-A0AAV0ERC3-F1
#
_cell.length_a   1.000
_cell.length_b   1.000
_cell.length_c   1.000
_cell.angle_alpha   90.00
_cell.angle_beta   90.00
_cell.angle_gamma   90.00
#
_symmetry.space_group_name_H-M   'P 1'
#
loop_
_entity.id
_entity.type
_entity.pdbx_description
1 polymer ?
#
loop_
_entity_poly.entity_id
_entity_poly.type
_entity_poly.pdbx_seq_one_letter_code
_entity_poly.pdbx_strand_id
1 'polypeptide(L)'
;MVEIEAIINAVSNVLPLAEHRHCARHIFALWHKSFKGDEMKLLFWKIVKAYNMADYNDAFDELAKVNVEAATAFKTYNPKVFCRAFMKTSIRTDAVTNNMAETFNGYIINARTKHIIYMLEEIRAALMQRLVLKRQEMENGDSIICPRIQSRLELEKGKAAYCDVLPSTCHTFQVNLNLDSLSVDLGAETCTCRKWDMSGIPCCHAIACIFFLHKEAEDFVDDCYKRDTYLKAYAGSIPPCEGERHWPRIEFKLFPPPIKIGPGRPRRNRRKDPFEDPKKPGKLTRHGIEMTCSICQTKGHNKRRCPNRDKPVLKEPKPKRSKGRPVMSSGPVHSTSITGQLNHHFATAEPNKLGRGGRVIRGGRGSRGATSSGRNKAAQGRGRGSRGQNGE
;
A
#
# COMPACT_ATOMS: atom_id res chain seq x y z
N MET A 1 -19.67 -11.63 15.45
CA MET A 1 -20.03 -12.83 14.66
C MET A 1 -21.26 -12.58 13.79
N VAL A 2 -22.35 -12.00 14.34
CA VAL A 2 -23.60 -11.68 13.60
C VAL A 2 -23.42 -10.90 12.28
N GLU A 3 -22.55 -9.87 12.22
CA GLU A 3 -22.31 -9.12 10.97
C GLU A 3 -21.58 -9.92 9.88
N ILE A 4 -20.74 -10.89 10.28
CA ILE A 4 -19.99 -11.73 9.32
C ILE A 4 -20.96 -12.73 8.67
N GLU A 5 -21.84 -13.34 9.44
CA GLU A 5 -22.85 -14.27 8.95
C GLU A 5 -23.82 -13.60 7.97
N ALA A 6 -24.23 -12.36 8.24
CA ALA A 6 -25.09 -11.60 7.33
C ALA A 6 -24.44 -11.38 5.94
N ILE A 7 -23.15 -11.04 5.91
CA ILE A 7 -22.40 -10.86 4.65
C ILE A 7 -22.22 -12.20 3.94
N ILE A 8 -21.89 -13.27 4.67
CA ILE A 8 -21.73 -14.62 4.09
C ILE A 8 -23.02 -15.08 3.43
N ASN A 9 -24.15 -14.91 4.11
CA ASN A 9 -25.46 -15.32 3.59
C ASN A 9 -25.86 -14.48 2.37
N ALA A 10 -25.67 -13.16 2.43
CA ALA A 10 -25.98 -12.28 1.30
C ALA A 10 -25.11 -12.61 0.06
N VAL A 11 -23.81 -12.83 0.25
CA VAL A 11 -22.90 -13.21 -0.84
C VAL A 11 -23.29 -14.58 -1.39
N SER A 12 -23.61 -15.55 -0.54
CA SER A 12 -24.02 -16.89 -1.00
C SER A 12 -25.32 -16.85 -1.81
N ASN A 13 -26.24 -15.93 -1.50
CA ASN A 13 -27.48 -15.75 -2.25
C ASN A 13 -27.27 -15.09 -3.62
N VAL A 14 -26.39 -14.09 -3.71
CA VAL A 14 -26.18 -13.31 -4.94
C VAL A 14 -25.08 -13.91 -5.83
N LEU A 15 -24.05 -14.50 -5.23
CA LEU A 15 -22.86 -15.05 -5.87
C LEU A 15 -22.55 -16.45 -5.29
N PRO A 16 -23.41 -17.47 -5.53
CA PRO A 16 -23.29 -18.79 -4.90
C PRO A 16 -22.00 -19.54 -5.24
N LEU A 17 -21.37 -19.23 -6.37
CA LEU A 17 -20.11 -19.83 -6.81
C LEU A 17 -18.87 -19.12 -6.26
N ALA A 18 -19.03 -17.95 -5.61
CA ALA A 18 -17.91 -17.19 -5.10
C ALA A 18 -17.33 -17.84 -3.85
N GLU A 19 -16.03 -18.12 -3.89
CA GLU A 19 -15.32 -18.58 -2.69
C GLU A 19 -15.21 -17.44 -1.68
N HIS A 20 -15.73 -17.66 -0.47
CA HIS A 20 -15.59 -16.69 0.60
C HIS A 20 -14.27 -16.86 1.35
N ARG A 21 -13.46 -15.80 1.36
CA ARG A 21 -12.16 -15.75 2.05
C ARG A 21 -12.13 -14.63 3.07
N HIS A 22 -11.46 -14.87 4.20
CA HIS A 22 -11.17 -13.86 5.19
C HIS A 22 -9.83 -13.19 4.89
N CYS A 23 -9.79 -11.87 5.06
CA CYS A 23 -8.54 -11.12 4.93
C CYS A 23 -7.59 -11.51 6.06
N ALA A 24 -6.50 -12.21 5.72
CA ALA A 24 -5.52 -12.68 6.69
C ALA A 24 -4.87 -11.55 7.49
N ARG A 25 -4.84 -10.32 6.95
CA ARG A 25 -4.39 -9.13 7.70
C ARG A 25 -5.29 -8.81 8.89
N HIS A 26 -6.60 -8.96 8.74
CA HIS A 26 -7.53 -8.72 9.84
C HIS A 26 -7.45 -9.83 10.90
N ILE A 27 -7.30 -11.10 10.46
CA ILE A 27 -7.05 -12.23 11.36
C ILE A 27 -5.74 -12.01 12.14
N PHE A 28 -4.67 -11.64 11.44
CA PHE A 28 -3.39 -11.27 12.05
C PHE A 28 -3.56 -10.17 13.10
N ALA A 29 -4.28 -9.09 12.80
CA ALA A 29 -4.47 -7.99 13.75
C ALA A 29 -5.25 -8.40 15.01
N LEU A 30 -6.11 -9.42 14.93
CA LEU A 30 -6.79 -9.99 16.10
C LEU A 30 -5.86 -10.92 16.88
N TRP A 31 -5.23 -11.87 16.19
CA TRP A 31 -4.33 -12.86 16.80
C TRP A 31 -3.10 -12.20 17.45
N HIS A 32 -2.50 -11.21 16.79
CA HIS A 32 -1.31 -10.49 17.27
C HIS A 32 -1.57 -9.60 18.50
N LYS A 33 -2.84 -9.41 18.93
CA LYS A 33 -3.14 -8.75 20.21
C LYS A 33 -2.67 -9.59 21.39
N SER A 34 -2.87 -10.90 21.30
CA SER A 34 -2.48 -11.88 22.32
C SER A 34 -1.04 -12.34 22.14
N PHE A 35 -0.58 -12.49 20.88
CA PHE A 35 0.75 -13.02 20.57
C PHE A 35 1.59 -11.97 19.85
N LYS A 36 2.39 -11.23 20.61
CA LYS A 36 3.22 -10.11 20.11
C LYS A 36 4.64 -10.55 19.82
N GLY A 37 5.25 -9.91 18.83
CA GLY A 37 6.68 -10.06 18.51
C GLY A 37 6.89 -10.25 17.02
N ASP A 38 8.05 -9.85 16.54
CA ASP A 38 8.39 -9.99 15.12
C ASP A 38 8.50 -11.47 14.70
N GLU A 39 8.98 -12.34 15.60
CA GLU A 39 9.02 -13.79 15.38
C GLU A 39 7.61 -14.38 15.17
N MET A 40 6.67 -14.09 16.07
CA MET A 40 5.26 -14.51 15.96
C MET A 40 4.62 -14.01 14.66
N LYS A 41 4.94 -12.77 14.27
CA LYS A 41 4.48 -12.20 13.00
C LYS A 41 5.07 -12.93 11.80
N LEU A 42 6.36 -13.24 11.79
CA LEU A 42 7.00 -13.97 10.70
C LEU A 42 6.39 -15.37 10.56
N LEU A 43 6.23 -16.10 11.66
CA LEU A 43 5.62 -17.43 11.70
C LEU A 43 4.17 -17.40 11.19
N PHE A 44 3.36 -16.46 11.66
CA PHE A 44 1.98 -16.29 11.17
C PHE A 44 1.93 -16.12 9.65
N TRP A 45 2.77 -15.22 9.10
CA TRP A 45 2.78 -14.97 7.65
C TRP A 45 3.41 -16.10 6.86
N LYS A 46 4.35 -16.87 7.45
CA LYS A 46 4.91 -18.09 6.85
C LYS A 46 3.81 -19.13 6.63
N ILE A 47 3.01 -19.39 7.65
CA ILE A 47 1.86 -20.33 7.58
C ILE A 47 0.82 -19.84 6.56
N VAL A 48 0.41 -18.57 6.66
CA VAL A 48 -0.65 -18.03 5.79
C VAL A 48 -0.27 -18.04 4.30
N LYS A 49 1.01 -17.81 3.99
CA LYS A 49 1.49 -17.69 2.62
C LYS A 49 1.99 -19.00 2.00
N ALA A 50 2.03 -20.09 2.77
CA ALA A 50 2.38 -21.42 2.28
C ALA A 50 1.42 -21.86 1.17
N TYR A 51 1.96 -22.33 0.04
CA TYR A 51 1.16 -22.68 -1.14
C TYR A 51 0.65 -24.12 -1.09
N ASN A 52 1.39 -25.03 -0.48
CA ASN A 52 1.06 -26.44 -0.35
C ASN A 52 0.91 -26.84 1.13
N MET A 53 0.44 -28.07 1.35
CA MET A 53 0.18 -28.58 2.70
C MET A 53 1.45 -28.92 3.48
N ALA A 54 2.52 -29.33 2.81
CA ALA A 54 3.80 -29.64 3.47
C ALA A 54 4.39 -28.38 4.10
N ASP A 55 4.55 -27.31 3.31
CA ASP A 55 5.01 -25.99 3.79
C ASP A 55 4.12 -25.43 4.90
N TYR A 56 2.81 -25.65 4.80
CA TYR A 56 1.84 -25.20 5.80
C TYR A 56 2.04 -25.95 7.12
N ASN A 57 2.17 -27.28 7.07
CA ASN A 57 2.36 -28.12 8.26
C ASN A 57 3.70 -27.80 8.93
N ASP A 58 4.79 -27.70 8.16
CA ASP A 58 6.12 -27.38 8.70
C ASP A 58 6.14 -26.01 9.39
N ALA A 59 5.54 -24.99 8.74
CA ALA A 59 5.43 -23.66 9.33
C ALA A 59 4.51 -23.64 10.57
N PHE A 60 3.47 -24.48 10.60
CA PHE A 60 2.57 -24.59 11.73
C PHE A 60 3.26 -25.29 12.92
N ASP A 61 4.03 -26.34 12.65
CA ASP A 61 4.80 -27.06 13.66
C ASP A 61 5.92 -26.20 14.24
N GLU A 62 6.54 -25.34 13.42
CA GLU A 62 7.46 -24.31 13.90
C GLU A 62 6.79 -23.34 14.88
N LEU A 63 5.58 -22.86 14.56
CA LEU A 63 4.81 -22.02 15.49
C LEU A 63 4.46 -22.78 16.77
N ALA A 64 4.07 -24.06 16.68
CA ALA A 64 3.75 -24.88 17.83
C ALA A 64 4.96 -25.12 18.75
N LYS A 65 6.16 -25.27 18.19
CA LYS A 65 7.41 -25.38 18.94
C LYS A 65 7.73 -24.10 19.71
N VAL A 66 7.48 -22.94 19.12
CA VAL A 66 7.74 -21.64 19.79
C VAL A 66 6.66 -21.33 20.82
N ASN A 67 5.38 -21.52 20.48
CA ASN A 67 4.27 -21.27 21.39
C ASN A 67 3.02 -22.10 21.02
N VAL A 68 2.72 -23.10 21.86
CA VAL A 68 1.57 -24.00 21.70
C VAL A 68 0.22 -23.28 21.81
N GLU A 69 0.10 -22.29 22.70
CA GLU A 69 -1.14 -21.51 22.86
C GLU A 69 -1.41 -20.67 21.61
N ALA A 70 -0.36 -20.09 21.02
CA ALA A 70 -0.44 -19.30 19.80
C ALA A 70 -0.89 -20.15 18.60
N ALA A 71 -0.35 -21.37 18.48
CA ALA A 71 -0.73 -22.35 17.47
C ALA A 71 -2.18 -22.84 17.65
N THR A 72 -2.60 -23.08 18.90
CA THR A 72 -3.98 -23.47 19.22
C THR A 72 -4.96 -22.33 18.87
N ALA A 73 -4.63 -21.11 19.27
CA ALA A 73 -5.42 -19.93 18.94
C ALA A 73 -5.44 -19.64 17.43
N PHE A 74 -4.40 -19.97 16.68
CA PHE A 74 -4.41 -19.82 15.22
C PHE A 74 -5.47 -20.72 14.57
N LYS A 75 -5.58 -21.98 15.03
CA LYS A 75 -6.57 -22.94 14.52
C LYS A 75 -8.02 -22.52 14.78
N THR A 76 -8.31 -21.78 15.85
CA THR A 76 -9.69 -21.32 16.16
C THR A 76 -10.23 -20.31 15.15
N TYR A 77 -9.35 -19.60 14.40
CA TYR A 77 -9.75 -18.69 13.33
C TYR A 77 -10.09 -19.38 12.00
N ASN A 78 -10.10 -20.71 11.96
CA ASN A 78 -10.35 -21.52 10.76
C ASN A 78 -9.37 -21.22 9.60
N PRO A 79 -8.15 -21.80 9.61
CA PRO A 79 -7.12 -21.58 8.59
C PRO A 79 -7.59 -21.81 7.13
N LYS A 80 -8.63 -22.63 6.93
CA LYS A 80 -9.15 -22.94 5.59
C LYS A 80 -9.66 -21.72 4.82
N VAL A 81 -10.11 -20.66 5.53
CA VAL A 81 -10.69 -19.47 4.89
C VAL A 81 -9.69 -18.33 4.68
N PHE A 82 -8.43 -18.45 5.12
CA PHE A 82 -7.45 -17.35 4.98
C PHE A 82 -6.02 -17.78 4.65
N CYS A 83 -5.68 -19.08 4.72
CA CYS A 83 -4.37 -19.59 4.32
C CYS A 83 -4.40 -20.09 2.87
N ARG A 84 -3.36 -19.76 2.10
CA ARG A 84 -3.24 -20.12 0.68
C ARG A 84 -3.33 -21.63 0.45
N ALA A 85 -2.70 -22.43 1.30
CA ALA A 85 -2.69 -23.89 1.20
C ALA A 85 -4.08 -24.55 1.10
N PHE A 86 -5.16 -23.88 1.53
CA PHE A 86 -6.53 -24.41 1.42
C PHE A 86 -7.37 -23.75 0.32
N MET A 87 -6.86 -22.69 -0.32
CA MET A 87 -7.62 -21.93 -1.31
C MET A 87 -7.76 -22.71 -2.61
N LYS A 88 -8.89 -22.48 -3.30
CA LYS A 88 -9.11 -23.02 -4.65
C LYS A 88 -8.18 -22.35 -5.65
N THR A 89 -7.69 -23.14 -6.60
CA THR A 89 -6.79 -22.72 -7.69
C THR A 89 -7.53 -22.33 -8.96
N SER A 90 -8.87 -22.48 -8.98
CA SER A 90 -9.71 -22.12 -10.13
C SER A 90 -9.68 -20.63 -10.48
N ILE A 91 -9.36 -19.78 -9.50
CA ILE A 91 -9.14 -18.35 -9.70
C ILE A 91 -7.64 -18.13 -9.53
N ARG A 92 -6.96 -17.66 -10.58
CA ARG A 92 -5.51 -17.43 -10.63
C ARG A 92 -5.09 -16.25 -9.75
N THR A 93 -5.27 -16.39 -8.44
CA THR A 93 -4.92 -15.37 -7.46
C THR A 93 -4.36 -15.99 -6.19
N ASP A 94 -3.18 -15.51 -5.80
CA ASP A 94 -2.54 -15.80 -4.52
C ASP A 94 -2.85 -14.74 -3.45
N ALA A 95 -3.82 -13.85 -3.69
CA ALA A 95 -4.14 -12.78 -2.78
C ALA A 95 -4.86 -13.28 -1.51
N VAL A 96 -4.26 -12.99 -0.35
CA VAL A 96 -4.82 -13.31 0.99
C VAL A 96 -5.12 -12.09 1.85
N THR A 97 -5.00 -10.90 1.26
CA THR A 97 -5.21 -9.63 1.95
C THR A 97 -6.09 -8.70 1.13
N ASN A 98 -6.77 -7.78 1.80
CA ASN A 98 -7.66 -6.81 1.18
C ASN A 98 -6.92 -5.61 0.56
N ASN A 99 -5.73 -5.82 0.01
CA ASN A 99 -4.90 -4.75 -0.54
C ASN A 99 -5.60 -4.01 -1.70
N MET A 100 -6.45 -4.71 -2.47
CA MET A 100 -7.22 -4.10 -3.55
C MET A 100 -8.21 -3.05 -3.04
N ALA A 101 -9.03 -3.39 -2.03
CA ALA A 101 -9.96 -2.41 -1.47
C ALA A 101 -9.22 -1.31 -0.70
N GLU A 102 -8.11 -1.61 -0.02
CA GLU A 102 -7.29 -0.59 0.64
C GLU A 102 -6.70 0.42 -0.37
N THR A 103 -6.21 -0.08 -1.51
CA THR A 103 -5.69 0.75 -2.61
C THR A 103 -6.79 1.63 -3.19
N PHE A 104 -7.96 1.06 -3.47
CA PHE A 104 -9.10 1.82 -3.98
C PHE A 104 -9.60 2.87 -2.97
N ASN A 105 -9.72 2.50 -1.70
CA ASN A 105 -10.08 3.44 -0.64
C ASN A 105 -9.08 4.60 -0.51
N GLY A 106 -7.79 4.32 -0.68
CA GLY A 106 -6.75 5.34 -0.75
C GLY A 106 -6.90 6.24 -1.97
N TYR A 107 -7.24 5.67 -3.12
CA TYR A 107 -7.45 6.38 -4.38
C TYR A 107 -8.58 7.41 -4.29
N ILE A 108 -9.70 7.05 -3.65
CA ILE A 108 -10.89 7.93 -3.55
C ILE A 108 -10.93 8.80 -2.28
N ILE A 109 -9.91 8.75 -1.42
CA ILE A 109 -9.96 9.34 -0.08
C ILE A 109 -10.18 10.86 -0.07
N ASN A 110 -9.68 11.55 -1.10
CA ASN A 110 -9.85 13.00 -1.25
C ASN A 110 -11.25 13.33 -1.78
N ALA A 111 -11.72 12.59 -2.79
CA ALA A 111 -13.06 12.74 -3.34
C ALA A 111 -14.14 12.57 -2.27
N ARG A 112 -13.97 11.59 -1.37
CA ARG A 112 -14.89 11.35 -0.25
C ARG A 112 -15.01 12.48 0.76
N THR A 113 -14.15 13.52 0.69
CA THR A 113 -14.26 14.71 1.55
C THR A 113 -15.11 15.82 0.94
N LYS A 114 -15.55 15.67 -0.31
CA LYS A 114 -16.35 16.66 -1.04
C LYS A 114 -17.84 16.36 -0.92
N HIS A 115 -18.68 17.34 -1.28
CA HIS A 115 -20.12 17.10 -1.42
C HIS A 115 -20.40 16.05 -2.49
N ILE A 116 -21.55 15.38 -2.38
CA ILE A 116 -21.89 14.17 -3.17
C ILE A 116 -21.64 14.33 -4.68
N ILE A 117 -22.07 15.45 -5.27
CA ILE A 117 -21.88 15.72 -6.71
C ILE A 117 -20.39 15.77 -7.06
N TYR A 118 -19.61 16.59 -6.35
CA TYR A 118 -18.17 16.72 -6.56
C TYR A 118 -17.39 15.44 -6.24
N MET A 119 -17.84 14.65 -5.25
CA MET A 119 -17.25 13.35 -4.93
C MET A 119 -17.41 12.39 -6.11
N LEU A 120 -18.64 12.26 -6.63
CA LEU A 120 -18.93 11.36 -7.75
C LEU A 120 -18.20 11.82 -9.01
N GLU A 121 -18.18 13.12 -9.29
CA GLU A 121 -17.51 13.67 -10.47
C GLU A 121 -15.99 13.48 -10.42
N GLU A 122 -15.35 13.68 -9.27
CA GLU A 122 -13.91 13.43 -9.13
C GLU A 122 -13.57 11.94 -9.26
N ILE A 123 -14.39 11.04 -8.71
CA ILE A 123 -14.22 9.60 -8.88
C ILE A 123 -14.38 9.21 -10.36
N ARG A 124 -15.43 9.71 -11.02
CA ARG A 124 -15.70 9.47 -12.45
C ARG A 124 -14.55 9.94 -13.32
N ALA A 125 -14.11 11.19 -13.17
CA ALA A 125 -13.01 11.76 -13.95
C ALA A 125 -11.69 11.01 -13.72
N ALA A 126 -11.40 10.62 -12.47
CA ALA A 126 -10.20 9.86 -12.14
C ALA A 126 -10.21 8.45 -12.78
N LEU A 127 -11.34 7.74 -12.72
CA LEU A 127 -11.50 6.44 -13.38
C LEU A 127 -11.44 6.57 -14.91
N MET A 128 -12.10 7.58 -15.48
CA MET A 128 -12.08 7.87 -16.92
C MET A 128 -10.64 8.04 -17.43
N GLN A 129 -9.85 8.90 -16.77
CA GLN A 129 -8.44 9.09 -17.12
C GLN A 129 -7.62 7.81 -16.91
N ARG A 130 -7.87 7.08 -15.82
CA ARG A 130 -7.13 5.85 -15.49
C ARG A 130 -7.32 4.77 -16.56
N LEU A 131 -8.53 4.58 -17.08
CA LEU A 131 -8.79 3.57 -18.11
C LEU A 131 -7.96 3.85 -19.36
N VAL A 132 -7.96 5.11 -19.83
CA VAL A 132 -7.18 5.53 -21.00
C VAL A 132 -5.67 5.38 -20.76
N LEU A 133 -5.17 5.88 -19.63
CA LEU A 133 -3.74 5.80 -19.31
C LEU A 133 -3.26 4.35 -19.22
N LYS A 134 -4.03 3.45 -18.60
CA LYS A 134 -3.66 2.04 -18.49
C LYS A 134 -3.66 1.33 -19.83
N ARG A 135 -4.63 1.64 -20.69
CA ARG A 135 -4.65 1.13 -22.05
C ARG A 135 -3.43 1.61 -22.85
N GLN A 136 -3.15 2.91 -22.85
CA GLN A 136 -2.00 3.49 -23.55
C GLN A 136 -0.65 2.95 -23.06
N GLU A 137 -0.50 2.77 -21.74
CA GLU A 137 0.71 2.15 -21.15
C GLU A 137 0.98 0.76 -21.76
N MET A 138 -0.07 -0.04 -21.97
CA MET A 138 0.09 -1.37 -22.58
C MET A 138 0.19 -1.35 -24.10
N GLU A 139 -0.52 -0.45 -24.79
CA GLU A 139 -0.44 -0.29 -26.24
C GLU A 139 0.96 0.15 -26.69
N ASN A 140 1.60 1.02 -25.89
CA ASN A 140 2.94 1.54 -26.18
C ASN A 140 4.08 0.59 -25.80
N GLY A 141 3.80 -0.46 -25.00
CA GLY A 141 4.81 -1.47 -24.67
C GLY A 141 4.87 -2.55 -25.75
N ASP A 142 5.96 -3.34 -25.77
CA ASP A 142 6.08 -4.51 -26.66
C ASP A 142 5.91 -5.85 -25.93
N SER A 143 5.69 -5.81 -24.62
CA SER A 143 5.59 -7.01 -23.78
C SER A 143 4.33 -7.83 -24.09
N ILE A 144 4.51 -9.16 -24.17
CA ILE A 144 3.43 -10.15 -24.37
C ILE A 144 2.58 -10.30 -23.10
N ILE A 145 3.21 -10.13 -21.92
CA ILE A 145 2.56 -10.18 -20.61
C ILE A 145 2.65 -8.85 -19.88
N CYS A 146 1.79 -8.67 -18.88
CA CYS A 146 1.78 -7.47 -18.04
C CYS A 146 3.15 -7.20 -17.39
N PRO A 147 3.68 -5.96 -17.40
CA PRO A 147 5.04 -5.66 -16.93
C PRO A 147 5.36 -6.12 -15.51
N ARG A 148 4.40 -6.00 -14.58
CA ARG A 148 4.56 -6.47 -13.20
C ARG A 148 4.68 -8.00 -13.10
N ILE A 149 4.00 -8.71 -13.99
CA ILE A 149 4.04 -10.17 -14.08
C ILE A 149 5.36 -10.60 -14.71
N GLN A 150 5.83 -9.88 -15.75
CA GLN A 150 7.19 -10.08 -16.30
C GLN A 150 8.25 -9.98 -15.21
N SER A 151 8.25 -8.90 -14.41
CA SER A 151 9.23 -8.76 -13.32
C SER A 151 9.17 -9.89 -12.29
N ARG A 152 7.96 -10.42 -12.03
CA ARG A 152 7.79 -11.59 -11.14
C ARG A 152 8.30 -12.87 -11.79
N LEU A 153 8.08 -13.05 -13.08
CA LEU A 153 8.55 -14.20 -13.85
C LEU A 153 10.09 -14.23 -13.91
N GLU A 154 10.73 -13.09 -14.17
CA GLU A 154 12.20 -12.98 -14.19
C GLU A 154 12.84 -13.39 -12.85
N LEU A 155 12.21 -13.04 -11.72
CA LEU A 155 12.67 -13.49 -10.40
C LEU A 155 12.57 -15.03 -10.25
N GLU A 156 11.56 -15.66 -10.85
CA GLU A 156 11.41 -17.11 -10.82
C GLU A 156 12.35 -17.81 -11.81
N LYS A 157 12.63 -17.20 -12.97
CA LYS A 157 13.67 -17.64 -13.91
C LYS A 157 15.04 -17.69 -13.25
N GLY A 158 15.40 -16.65 -12.49
CA GLY A 158 16.65 -16.65 -11.72
C GLY A 158 16.76 -17.78 -10.70
N LYS A 159 15.63 -18.22 -10.12
CA LYS A 159 15.60 -19.36 -9.18
C LYS A 159 15.60 -20.71 -9.88
N ALA A 160 15.10 -20.79 -11.11
CA ALA A 160 15.07 -22.00 -11.91
C ALA A 160 16.48 -22.55 -12.17
N ALA A 161 17.49 -21.69 -12.17
CA ALA A 161 18.90 -22.08 -12.30
C ALA A 161 19.41 -23.00 -11.17
N TYR A 162 18.73 -23.04 -10.02
CA TYR A 162 19.08 -23.93 -8.90
C TYR A 162 18.26 -25.22 -8.87
N CYS A 163 17.44 -25.47 -9.89
CA CYS A 163 16.57 -26.63 -9.97
C CYS A 163 17.21 -27.71 -10.85
N ASP A 164 17.31 -28.93 -10.32
CA ASP A 164 17.76 -30.10 -11.09
C ASP A 164 16.55 -30.82 -11.66
N VAL A 165 16.47 -30.91 -12.99
CA VAL A 165 15.32 -31.48 -13.71
C VAL A 165 15.60 -32.91 -14.12
N LEU A 166 14.69 -33.81 -13.76
CA LEU A 166 14.68 -35.23 -14.13
C LEU A 166 13.40 -35.51 -14.95
N PRO A 167 13.51 -35.68 -16.28
CA PRO A 167 12.35 -35.97 -17.12
C PRO A 167 11.79 -37.36 -16.81
N SER A 168 10.47 -37.45 -16.63
CA SER A 168 9.76 -38.73 -16.48
C SER A 168 9.02 -39.11 -17.76
N THR A 169 8.31 -38.16 -18.36
CA THR A 169 7.64 -38.30 -19.66
C THR A 169 7.88 -37.05 -20.53
N CYS A 170 7.21 -36.93 -21.66
CA CYS A 170 7.27 -35.73 -22.50
C CYS A 170 6.65 -34.48 -21.84
N HIS A 171 5.83 -34.64 -20.81
CA HIS A 171 5.13 -33.53 -20.13
C HIS A 171 5.32 -33.50 -18.61
N THR A 172 5.77 -34.61 -18.02
CA THR A 172 5.96 -34.73 -16.57
C THR A 172 7.43 -34.84 -16.19
N PHE A 173 7.80 -34.15 -15.12
CA PHE A 173 9.15 -34.02 -14.63
C PHE A 173 9.17 -34.14 -13.12
N GLN A 174 10.24 -34.72 -12.60
CA GLN A 174 10.64 -34.53 -11.21
C GLN A 174 11.68 -33.41 -11.17
N VAL A 175 11.52 -32.47 -10.26
CA VAL A 175 12.43 -31.35 -10.06
C VAL A 175 12.91 -31.35 -8.63
N ASN A 176 14.23 -31.41 -8.46
CA ASN A 176 14.86 -31.30 -7.16
C ASN A 176 15.30 -29.87 -6.93
N LEU A 177 14.99 -29.33 -5.75
CA LEU A 177 15.47 -28.01 -5.32
C LEU A 177 15.89 -28.12 -3.85
N ASN A 178 17.20 -28.00 -3.60
CA ASN A 178 17.81 -28.24 -2.29
C ASN A 178 17.55 -29.67 -1.77
N LEU A 179 16.69 -29.82 -0.75
CA LEU A 179 16.36 -31.09 -0.10
C LEU A 179 14.92 -31.56 -0.41
N ASP A 180 14.23 -30.88 -1.33
CA ASP A 180 12.86 -31.20 -1.69
C ASP A 180 12.78 -31.64 -3.16
N SER A 181 11.86 -32.56 -3.44
CA SER A 181 11.60 -33.14 -4.75
C SER A 181 10.13 -32.94 -5.09
N LEU A 182 9.88 -32.24 -6.20
CA LEU A 182 8.54 -31.86 -6.62
C LEU A 182 8.24 -32.41 -8.01
N SER A 183 6.97 -32.72 -8.27
CA SER A 183 6.51 -33.08 -9.61
C SER A 183 5.97 -31.84 -10.32
N VAL A 184 6.27 -31.76 -11.61
CA VAL A 184 5.77 -30.74 -12.53
C VAL A 184 5.11 -31.45 -13.70
N ASP A 185 3.92 -31.00 -14.06
CA ASP A 185 3.23 -31.40 -15.29
C ASP A 185 2.99 -30.15 -16.13
N LEU A 186 3.71 -30.06 -17.26
CA LEU A 186 3.60 -28.94 -18.19
C LEU A 186 2.32 -28.99 -19.04
N GLY A 187 1.74 -30.18 -19.26
CA GLY A 187 0.51 -30.33 -20.04
C GLY A 187 -0.72 -29.92 -19.23
N ALA A 188 -0.73 -30.24 -17.93
CA ALA A 188 -1.76 -29.80 -17.00
C ALA A 188 -1.52 -28.40 -16.42
N GLU A 189 -0.35 -27.80 -16.68
CA GLU A 189 0.11 -26.55 -16.06
C GLU A 189 0.10 -26.59 -14.53
N THR A 190 0.59 -27.70 -13.96
CA THR A 190 0.59 -27.91 -12.51
C THR A 190 1.96 -28.20 -11.93
N CYS A 191 2.12 -27.86 -10.64
CA CYS A 191 3.30 -28.23 -9.86
C CYS A 191 2.89 -28.55 -8.43
N THR A 192 3.48 -29.57 -7.80
CA THR A 192 3.19 -29.90 -6.39
C THR A 192 3.48 -28.76 -5.42
N CYS A 193 4.32 -27.77 -5.77
CA CYS A 193 4.48 -26.57 -4.95
C CYS A 193 3.22 -25.69 -4.92
N ARG A 194 2.25 -25.93 -5.81
CA ARG A 194 0.96 -25.23 -6.01
C ARG A 194 1.03 -23.74 -6.36
N LYS A 195 2.23 -23.19 -6.48
CA LYS A 195 2.41 -21.77 -6.81
C LYS A 195 1.95 -21.44 -8.22
N TRP A 196 2.21 -22.32 -9.18
CA TRP A 196 1.75 -22.15 -10.57
C TRP A 196 0.24 -22.28 -10.65
N ASP A 197 -0.32 -23.37 -10.10
CA ASP A 197 -1.75 -23.64 -10.06
C ASP A 197 -2.54 -22.44 -9.51
N MET A 198 -2.05 -21.85 -8.41
CA MET A 198 -2.72 -20.77 -7.70
C MET A 198 -2.55 -19.41 -8.35
N SER A 199 -1.35 -19.09 -8.87
CA SER A 199 -1.07 -17.76 -9.38
C SER A 199 -1.27 -17.62 -10.89
N GLY A 200 -1.30 -18.74 -11.64
CA GLY A 200 -1.26 -18.75 -13.10
C GLY A 200 0.09 -18.34 -13.67
N ILE A 201 1.13 -18.26 -12.84
CA ILE A 201 2.49 -17.85 -13.23
C ILE A 201 3.43 -19.01 -12.92
N PRO A 202 4.19 -19.51 -13.91
CA PRO A 202 5.14 -20.60 -13.70
C PRO A 202 6.05 -20.34 -12.49
N CYS A 203 6.16 -21.35 -11.62
CA CYS A 203 7.11 -21.33 -10.52
C CYS A 203 8.52 -21.70 -11.03
N CYS A 204 9.56 -21.49 -10.22
CA CYS A 204 10.93 -21.87 -10.59
C CYS A 204 11.06 -23.33 -11.07
N HIS A 205 10.34 -24.28 -10.48
CA HIS A 205 10.36 -25.69 -10.91
C HIS A 205 9.77 -25.86 -12.31
N ALA A 206 8.63 -25.23 -12.59
CA ALA A 206 7.99 -25.27 -13.89
C ALA A 206 8.88 -24.61 -14.95
N ILE A 207 9.47 -23.46 -14.64
CA ILE A 207 10.38 -22.75 -15.54
C ILE A 207 11.62 -23.61 -15.85
N ALA A 208 12.18 -24.31 -14.88
CA ALA A 208 13.31 -25.20 -15.11
C ALA A 208 12.96 -26.29 -16.14
N CYS A 209 11.76 -26.89 -16.04
CA CYS A 209 11.27 -27.87 -17.02
C CYS A 209 11.01 -27.25 -18.39
N ILE A 210 10.47 -26.03 -18.44
CA ILE A 210 10.22 -25.29 -19.69
C ILE A 210 11.54 -25.01 -20.41
N PHE A 211 12.56 -24.55 -19.69
CA PHE A 211 13.89 -24.31 -20.23
C PHE A 211 14.60 -25.60 -20.64
N PHE A 212 14.41 -26.70 -19.91
CA PHE A 212 14.88 -28.03 -20.31
C PHE A 212 14.34 -28.45 -21.68
N LEU A 213 13.11 -28.04 -22.02
CA LEU A 213 12.49 -28.27 -23.33
C LEU A 213 12.78 -27.16 -24.36
N HIS A 214 13.67 -26.21 -24.07
CA HIS A 214 14.01 -25.07 -24.93
C HIS A 214 12.80 -24.23 -25.34
N LYS A 215 11.86 -24.01 -24.41
CA LYS A 215 10.69 -23.16 -24.60
C LYS A 215 10.80 -21.87 -23.79
N GLU A 216 9.97 -20.89 -24.12
CA GLU A 216 9.88 -19.62 -23.39
C GLU A 216 8.88 -19.73 -22.23
N ALA A 217 9.25 -19.19 -21.05
CA ALA A 217 8.40 -19.26 -19.85
C ALA A 217 7.14 -18.40 -19.97
N GLU A 218 7.22 -17.32 -20.74
CA GLU A 218 6.14 -16.39 -21.03
C GLU A 218 4.94 -17.07 -21.66
N ASP A 219 5.16 -18.11 -22.46
CA ASP A 219 4.10 -18.84 -23.15
C ASP A 219 3.20 -19.59 -22.17
N PHE A 220 3.74 -20.02 -21.03
CA PHE A 220 3.07 -20.78 -19.98
C PHE A 220 2.45 -19.90 -18.87
N VAL A 221 2.47 -18.58 -19.05
CA VAL A 221 1.73 -17.66 -18.17
C VAL A 221 0.26 -17.65 -18.57
N ASP A 222 -0.63 -17.76 -17.58
CA ASP A 222 -2.08 -17.78 -17.77
C ASP A 222 -2.59 -16.56 -18.55
N ASP A 223 -3.58 -16.79 -19.40
CA ASP A 223 -4.17 -15.81 -20.31
C ASP A 223 -4.67 -14.54 -19.62
N CYS A 224 -5.03 -14.60 -18.33
CA CYS A 224 -5.47 -13.44 -17.58
C CYS A 224 -4.40 -12.34 -17.43
N TYR A 225 -3.12 -12.67 -17.65
CA TYR A 225 -2.00 -11.72 -17.59
C TYR A 225 -1.44 -11.33 -18.95
N LYS A 226 -1.97 -11.88 -20.05
CA LYS A 226 -1.55 -11.56 -21.41
C LYS A 226 -2.02 -10.17 -21.79
N ARG A 227 -1.28 -9.54 -22.71
CA ARG A 227 -1.56 -8.21 -23.25
C ARG A 227 -3.00 -8.09 -23.76
N ASP A 228 -3.48 -9.07 -24.52
CA ASP A 228 -4.81 -9.02 -25.14
C ASP A 228 -5.92 -8.97 -24.10
N THR A 229 -5.83 -9.80 -23.05
CA THR A 229 -6.79 -9.81 -21.95
C THR A 229 -6.76 -8.50 -21.18
N TYR A 230 -5.57 -7.94 -20.96
CA TYR A 230 -5.43 -6.62 -20.35
C TYR A 230 -6.13 -5.54 -21.18
N LEU A 231 -5.86 -5.47 -22.49
CA LEU A 231 -6.47 -4.49 -23.38
C LEU A 231 -8.00 -4.64 -23.41
N LYS A 232 -8.52 -5.88 -23.41
CA LYS A 232 -9.96 -6.16 -23.27
C LYS A 232 -10.52 -5.64 -21.95
N ALA A 233 -9.82 -5.85 -20.83
CA ALA A 233 -10.25 -5.37 -19.51
C ALA A 233 -10.33 -3.84 -19.42
N TYR A 234 -9.51 -3.13 -20.20
CA TYR A 234 -9.47 -1.66 -20.28
C TYR A 234 -10.11 -1.09 -21.56
N ALA A 235 -10.84 -1.90 -22.34
CA ALA A 235 -11.46 -1.46 -23.59
C ALA A 235 -12.65 -0.52 -23.35
N GLY A 236 -13.32 -0.64 -22.20
CA GLY A 236 -14.45 0.19 -21.81
C GLY A 236 -14.06 1.66 -21.63
N SER A 237 -15.01 2.55 -21.92
CA SER A 237 -14.87 3.99 -21.74
C SER A 237 -15.93 4.54 -20.81
N ILE A 238 -15.57 5.55 -20.02
CA ILE A 238 -16.52 6.35 -19.25
C ILE A 238 -16.78 7.62 -20.07
N PRO A 239 -18.02 7.88 -20.53
CA PRO A 239 -18.29 9.04 -21.34
C PRO A 239 -18.04 10.33 -20.54
N PRO A 240 -17.57 11.40 -21.21
CA PRO A 240 -17.54 12.73 -20.63
C PRO A 240 -18.92 13.16 -20.15
N CYS A 241 -18.98 13.87 -19.03
CA CYS A 241 -20.19 14.51 -18.55
C CYS A 241 -20.07 16.01 -18.84
N GLU A 242 -21.13 16.60 -19.39
CA GLU A 242 -21.18 18.04 -19.60
C GLU A 242 -21.20 18.78 -18.25
N GLY A 243 -20.79 20.05 -18.26
CA GLY A 243 -20.87 20.89 -17.05
C GLY A 243 -22.31 21.29 -16.73
N GLU A 244 -22.56 21.65 -15.47
CA GLU A 244 -23.88 22.05 -14.93
C GLU A 244 -24.65 23.04 -15.80
N ARG A 245 -23.94 23.97 -16.47
CA ARG A 245 -24.53 24.96 -17.39
C ARG A 245 -25.30 24.33 -18.56
N HIS A 246 -24.94 23.12 -18.97
CA HIS A 246 -25.50 22.46 -20.17
C HIS A 246 -26.45 21.31 -19.80
N TRP A 247 -26.63 21.01 -18.51
CA TRP A 247 -27.54 19.94 -18.09
C TRP A 247 -28.99 20.26 -18.44
N PRO A 248 -29.78 19.25 -18.85
CA PRO A 248 -31.20 19.43 -19.10
C PRO A 248 -31.89 19.87 -17.82
N ARG A 249 -32.70 20.94 -17.92
CA ARG A 249 -33.53 21.39 -16.81
C ARG A 249 -34.71 20.43 -16.68
N ILE A 250 -34.74 19.70 -15.57
CA ILE A 250 -35.84 18.80 -15.23
C ILE A 250 -36.66 19.41 -14.09
N GLU A 251 -37.98 19.44 -14.27
CA GLU A 251 -38.91 19.79 -13.20
C GLU A 251 -39.13 18.56 -12.32
N PHE A 252 -38.13 18.26 -11.48
CA PHE A 252 -38.20 17.17 -10.52
C PHE A 252 -38.13 17.71 -9.09
N LYS A 253 -39.12 17.36 -8.27
CA LYS A 253 -39.15 17.77 -6.86
C LYS A 253 -38.16 16.92 -6.06
N LEU A 254 -36.94 17.44 -5.89
CA LEU A 254 -35.93 16.83 -5.04
C LEU A 254 -36.29 17.04 -3.57
N PHE A 255 -36.52 15.95 -2.85
CA PHE A 255 -36.59 16.00 -1.39
C PHE A 255 -35.17 15.94 -0.80
N PRO A 256 -34.86 16.75 0.22
CA PRO A 256 -33.57 16.63 0.88
C PRO A 256 -33.42 15.22 1.45
N PRO A 257 -32.22 14.60 1.34
CA PRO A 257 -32.00 13.30 1.96
C PRO A 257 -32.25 13.43 3.47
N PRO A 258 -32.91 12.45 4.12
CA PRO A 258 -33.14 12.48 5.56
C PRO A 258 -31.79 12.58 6.29
N ILE A 259 -31.57 13.70 6.97
CA ILE A 259 -30.31 14.00 7.65
C ILE A 259 -30.26 13.18 8.94
N LYS A 260 -29.56 12.04 8.91
CA LYS A 260 -29.18 11.33 10.15
C LYS A 260 -27.93 11.98 10.73
N ILE A 261 -28.11 12.88 11.70
CA ILE A 261 -27.00 13.44 12.49
C ILE A 261 -26.53 12.37 13.49
N GLY A 262 -25.59 11.53 13.09
CA GLY A 262 -24.85 10.71 14.05
C GLY A 262 -23.99 11.60 14.97
N PRO A 263 -23.79 11.25 16.24
CA PRO A 263 -22.93 12.02 17.13
C PRO A 263 -21.48 12.05 16.60
N GLY A 264 -21.00 13.26 16.28
CA GLY A 264 -19.61 13.53 15.92
C GLY A 264 -19.34 13.71 14.42
N ARG A 265 -18.20 14.34 14.10
CA ARG A 265 -17.75 14.57 12.72
C ARG A 265 -17.47 13.23 12.01
N PRO A 266 -18.03 12.98 10.81
CA PRO A 266 -17.67 11.82 9.99
C PRO A 266 -16.15 11.76 9.81
N ARG A 267 -15.56 10.61 10.16
CA ARG A 267 -14.11 10.44 10.12
C ARG A 267 -13.65 10.22 8.69
N ARG A 268 -12.66 10.99 8.23
CA ARG A 268 -12.06 10.85 6.89
C ARG A 268 -11.39 9.50 6.67
N ASN A 269 -10.80 8.95 7.73
CA ASN A 269 -10.14 7.65 7.70
C ASN A 269 -10.87 6.70 8.64
N ARG A 270 -10.97 5.42 8.27
CA ARG A 270 -11.29 4.35 9.23
C ARG A 270 -10.32 4.43 10.41
N ARG A 271 -10.82 4.15 11.62
CA ARG A 271 -9.94 3.92 12.77
C ARG A 271 -9.21 2.62 12.52
N LYS A 272 -7.95 2.73 12.11
CA LYS A 272 -7.06 1.59 11.99
C LYS A 272 -6.81 0.96 13.34
N ASP A 273 -6.69 -0.36 13.38
CA ASP A 273 -6.18 -1.04 14.56
C ASP A 273 -4.70 -0.62 14.79
N PRO A 274 -4.22 -0.44 16.03
CA PRO A 274 -2.82 -0.07 16.29
C PRO A 274 -1.77 -0.94 15.57
N PHE A 275 -2.11 -2.19 15.27
CA PHE A 275 -1.25 -3.15 14.56
C PHE A 275 -1.43 -3.16 13.03
N GLU A 276 -2.30 -2.30 12.49
CA GLU A 276 -2.59 -2.17 11.05
C GLU A 276 -1.63 -1.20 10.34
N ASP A 277 -0.84 -0.39 11.07
CA ASP A 277 0.03 0.65 10.49
C ASP A 277 1.51 0.51 10.89
N PRO A 278 2.36 -0.14 10.08
CA PRO A 278 3.81 -0.21 10.32
C PRO A 278 4.58 1.00 9.75
N LYS A 279 3.93 2.10 9.32
CA LYS A 279 4.58 3.18 8.55
C LYS A 279 5.62 4.04 9.31
N LYS A 280 5.95 3.72 10.57
CA LYS A 280 7.01 4.42 11.32
C LYS A 280 7.86 3.42 12.10
N PRO A 281 8.90 2.82 11.49
CA PRO A 281 9.92 2.14 12.27
C PRO A 281 10.50 3.10 13.31
N GLY A 282 10.60 2.67 14.57
CA GLY A 282 11.21 3.44 15.66
C GLY A 282 10.30 4.34 16.50
N LYS A 283 8.97 4.36 16.30
CA LYS A 283 8.05 5.01 17.26
C LYS A 283 7.23 3.97 18.02
N LEU A 284 7.58 3.76 19.29
CA LEU A 284 6.77 2.98 20.23
C LEU A 284 5.32 3.47 20.22
N THR A 285 4.38 2.56 20.00
CA THR A 285 2.96 2.85 20.13
C THR A 285 2.67 3.25 21.57
N ARG A 286 1.84 4.28 21.82
CA ARG A 286 1.40 4.64 23.20
C ARG A 286 0.49 3.60 23.86
N HIS A 287 0.35 2.42 23.26
CA HIS A 287 -0.48 1.34 23.76
C HIS A 287 0.27 0.63 24.89
N GLY A 288 -0.34 0.57 26.08
CA GLY A 288 0.29 0.00 27.29
C GLY A 288 1.19 0.94 28.09
N ILE A 289 1.34 2.21 27.68
CA ILE A 289 2.05 3.20 28.49
C ILE A 289 1.12 3.68 29.61
N GLU A 290 1.45 3.34 30.85
CA GLU A 290 0.84 3.96 32.02
C GLU A 290 1.17 5.46 32.03
N MET A 291 0.14 6.27 31.83
CA MET A 291 0.30 7.72 31.82
C MET A 291 0.63 8.19 33.24
N THR A 292 1.77 8.87 33.39
CA THR A 292 2.17 9.55 34.63
C THR A 292 1.72 11.01 34.59
N CYS A 293 1.07 11.47 35.65
CA CYS A 293 0.63 12.85 35.74
C CYS A 293 1.82 13.80 35.93
N SER A 294 1.97 14.82 35.09
CA SER A 294 3.09 15.78 35.21
C SER A 294 2.98 16.73 36.41
N ILE A 295 1.83 16.75 37.10
CA ILE A 295 1.60 17.55 38.32
C ILE A 295 1.98 16.74 39.55
N CYS A 296 1.33 15.60 39.78
CA CYS A 296 1.51 14.80 41.00
C CYS A 296 2.40 13.57 40.82
N GLN A 297 2.92 13.31 39.61
CA GLN A 297 3.79 12.19 39.26
C GLN A 297 3.22 10.79 39.55
N THR A 298 1.93 10.68 39.85
CA THR A 298 1.25 9.39 40.00
C THR A 298 0.79 8.84 38.65
N LYS A 299 0.79 7.51 38.54
CA LYS A 299 0.37 6.77 37.35
C LYS A 299 -1.17 6.69 37.27
N GLY A 300 -1.72 6.56 36.07
CA GLY A 300 -3.14 6.28 35.83
C GLY A 300 -4.00 7.48 35.40
N HIS A 301 -3.48 8.71 35.41
CA HIS A 301 -4.21 9.89 34.93
C HIS A 301 -3.28 10.95 34.33
N ASN A 302 -3.85 11.90 33.57
CA ASN A 302 -3.10 13.00 32.97
C ASN A 302 -3.31 14.32 33.74
N LYS A 303 -2.50 15.34 33.44
CA LYS A 303 -2.59 16.70 34.03
C LYS A 303 -4.03 17.27 34.05
N ARG A 304 -4.86 16.95 33.05
CA ARG A 304 -6.23 17.49 32.92
C ARG A 304 -7.22 16.87 33.92
N ARG A 305 -6.99 15.63 34.33
CA ARG A 305 -7.81 14.90 35.31
C ARG A 305 -7.09 14.72 36.65
N CYS A 306 -6.10 15.56 36.92
CA CYS A 306 -5.33 15.50 38.15
C CYS A 306 -6.14 16.05 39.33
N PRO A 307 -6.30 15.31 40.43
CA PRO A 307 -6.95 15.83 41.64
C PRO A 307 -6.24 17.06 42.21
N ASN A 308 -4.91 17.14 42.03
CA ASN A 308 -4.09 18.28 42.46
C ASN A 308 -3.94 19.37 41.39
N ARG A 309 -4.84 19.45 40.41
CA ARG A 309 -4.73 20.40 39.29
C ARG A 309 -4.68 21.86 39.74
N ASP A 310 -5.44 22.18 40.79
CA ASP A 310 -5.63 23.56 41.26
C ASP A 310 -4.75 23.91 42.48
N LYS A 311 -3.83 23.01 42.89
CA LYS A 311 -2.83 23.29 43.92
C LYS A 311 -1.55 23.84 43.25
N PRO A 312 -1.12 25.08 43.53
CA PRO A 312 0.10 25.62 42.97
C PRO A 312 1.31 24.90 43.60
N VAL A 313 1.89 23.95 42.87
CA VAL A 313 3.24 23.46 43.19
C VAL A 313 4.22 24.47 42.61
N LEU A 314 4.81 25.30 43.47
CA LEU A 314 5.96 26.14 43.12
C LEU A 314 7.10 25.21 42.67
N LYS A 315 7.41 25.22 41.37
CA LYS A 315 8.61 24.56 40.86
C LYS A 315 9.73 25.59 40.83
N GLU A 316 10.78 25.35 41.61
CA GLU A 316 12.02 26.11 41.49
C GLU A 316 12.57 26.00 40.06
N PRO A 317 13.08 27.10 39.47
CA PRO A 317 13.61 27.08 38.12
C PRO A 317 14.88 26.21 38.08
N LYS A 318 14.91 25.26 37.13
CA LYS A 318 16.11 24.46 36.87
C LYS A 318 17.28 25.39 36.49
N PRO A 319 18.50 25.18 37.02
CA PRO A 319 19.65 25.99 36.65
C PRO A 319 19.94 25.86 35.15
N LYS A 320 20.21 27.00 34.49
CA LYS A 320 20.61 27.04 33.08
C LYS A 320 21.95 26.30 32.92
N ARG A 321 21.95 25.18 32.18
CA ARG A 321 23.18 24.55 31.73
C ARG A 321 23.96 25.50 30.82
N SER A 322 25.26 25.64 31.07
CA SER A 322 26.17 26.38 30.21
C SER A 322 26.24 25.72 28.82
N LYS A 323 26.18 26.52 27.76
CA LYS A 323 26.40 26.06 26.39
C LYS A 323 27.90 25.86 26.19
N GLY A 324 28.36 24.62 26.23
CA GLY A 324 29.72 24.26 25.80
C GLY A 324 29.88 24.41 24.28
N ARG A 325 31.02 24.96 23.87
CA ARG A 325 31.50 25.10 22.49
C ARG A 325 31.82 23.70 21.91
N PRO A 326 31.57 23.41 20.62
CA PRO A 326 31.98 22.13 20.03
C PRO A 326 33.51 22.04 19.99
N VAL A 327 34.06 20.96 20.54
CA VAL A 327 35.49 20.61 20.42
C VAL A 327 35.69 19.90 19.09
N MET A 328 36.58 20.42 18.24
CA MET A 328 37.17 19.65 17.14
C MET A 328 38.24 18.74 17.73
N SER A 329 38.08 17.42 17.57
CA SER A 329 39.17 16.46 17.79
C SER A 329 39.52 15.79 16.46
N SER A 330 40.71 16.13 15.99
CA SER A 330 41.44 15.49 14.90
C SER A 330 42.03 14.14 15.33
N GLY A 331 41.99 13.16 14.43
CA GLY A 331 42.87 11.98 14.39
C GLY A 331 42.13 10.67 14.05
N PRO A 332 42.83 9.61 13.59
CA PRO A 332 43.82 9.57 12.52
C PRO A 332 43.39 8.63 11.36
N VAL A 333 44.14 8.70 10.26
CA VAL A 333 44.03 7.84 9.07
C VAL A 333 44.63 6.46 9.36
N HIS A 334 43.92 5.38 9.04
CA HIS A 334 44.54 4.16 8.52
C HIS A 334 43.62 3.43 7.54
N SER A 335 44.25 3.01 6.46
CA SER A 335 43.79 2.47 5.19
C SER A 335 43.74 0.95 5.18
N THR A 336 42.71 0.34 4.55
CA THR A 336 42.88 -0.71 3.51
C THR A 336 41.59 -1.08 2.75
N SER A 337 41.74 -1.12 1.42
CA SER A 337 41.20 -2.03 0.39
C SER A 337 39.70 -2.39 0.25
N ILE A 338 39.28 -2.14 -1.00
CA ILE A 338 38.10 -2.50 -1.80
C ILE A 338 37.66 -3.98 -1.71
N THR A 339 36.35 -4.22 -1.61
CA THR A 339 35.59 -5.15 -2.48
C THR A 339 34.11 -4.75 -2.48
N GLY A 340 33.52 -4.63 -3.67
CA GLY A 340 32.19 -4.06 -3.87
C GLY A 340 31.05 -5.04 -3.62
N GLN A 341 29.97 -4.54 -3.02
CA GLN A 341 28.62 -5.08 -3.18
C GLN A 341 27.63 -3.91 -3.32
N LEU A 342 27.03 -3.83 -4.51
CA LEU A 342 25.96 -2.94 -4.89
C LEU A 342 24.65 -3.41 -4.23
N ASN A 343 24.18 -2.70 -3.20
CA ASN A 343 22.79 -2.80 -2.75
C ASN A 343 21.98 -1.68 -3.43
N HIS A 344 21.35 -2.01 -4.56
CA HIS A 344 20.38 -1.14 -5.21
C HIS A 344 18.99 -1.26 -4.56
N HIS A 345 18.44 -0.09 -4.25
CA HIS A 345 17.12 0.18 -3.72
C HIS A 345 15.97 -0.27 -4.64
N PHE A 346 14.85 -0.73 -4.04
CA PHE A 346 13.51 -0.50 -4.60
C PHE A 346 12.78 0.54 -3.74
N ALA A 347 12.86 1.80 -4.16
CA ALA A 347 12.00 2.88 -3.70
C ALA A 347 11.35 3.49 -4.94
N THR A 348 10.08 3.18 -5.20
CA THR A 348 9.27 3.87 -6.20
C THR A 348 8.09 4.54 -5.51
N ALA A 349 8.26 5.83 -5.26
CA ALA A 349 7.18 6.81 -5.23
C ALA A 349 7.83 8.17 -5.52
N GLU A 350 7.82 8.57 -6.79
CA GLU A 350 8.12 9.95 -7.14
C GLU A 350 7.06 10.87 -6.50
N PRO A 351 7.49 11.93 -5.79
CA PRO A 351 6.57 12.89 -5.21
C PRO A 351 6.14 13.90 -6.28
N ASN A 352 4.86 13.86 -6.66
CA ASN A 352 4.19 14.98 -7.32
C ASN A 352 4.35 16.24 -6.44
N LYS A 353 5.10 17.23 -6.94
CA LYS A 353 5.17 18.58 -6.36
C LYS A 353 3.84 19.31 -6.61
N LEU A 354 2.87 19.13 -5.71
CA LEU A 354 1.76 20.06 -5.54
C LEU A 354 1.70 20.46 -4.06
N GLY A 355 2.19 21.67 -3.80
CA GLY A 355 2.23 22.29 -2.48
C GLY A 355 0.83 22.49 -1.92
N ARG A 356 0.66 22.12 -0.64
CA ARG A 356 -0.48 22.52 0.17
C ARG A 356 -0.40 24.01 0.46
N GLY A 357 -1.42 24.75 0.06
CA GLY A 357 -1.64 26.13 0.50
C GLY A 357 -1.97 27.04 -0.66
N GLY A 358 -3.25 27.26 -0.90
CA GLY A 358 -3.69 28.31 -1.80
C GLY A 358 -3.19 29.67 -1.31
N ARG A 359 -2.27 30.27 -2.08
CA ARG A 359 -2.12 31.72 -2.23
C ARG A 359 -1.34 31.99 -3.51
N VAL A 360 -1.97 32.74 -4.42
CA VAL A 360 -1.38 33.25 -5.65
C VAL A 360 -0.34 34.29 -5.29
N ILE A 361 0.92 34.10 -5.68
CA ILE A 361 1.94 35.16 -5.70
C ILE A 361 2.27 35.43 -7.16
N ARG A 362 1.81 36.60 -7.65
CA ARG A 362 2.14 37.17 -8.95
C ARG A 362 3.67 37.30 -9.08
N GLY A 363 4.15 36.99 -10.28
CA GLY A 363 5.57 36.93 -10.61
C GLY A 363 6.32 38.26 -10.54
N GLY A 364 7.64 38.12 -10.40
CA GLY A 364 8.62 39.17 -10.62
C GLY A 364 9.98 38.54 -10.93
N ARG A 365 10.37 38.58 -12.21
CA ARG A 365 11.76 38.39 -12.65
C ARG A 365 12.61 39.50 -12.03
N GLY A 366 13.79 39.17 -11.54
CA GLY A 366 14.73 40.17 -11.00
C GLY A 366 16.10 39.59 -10.72
N SER A 367 16.95 39.60 -11.74
CA SER A 367 18.37 39.27 -11.73
C SER A 367 19.13 40.18 -10.75
N ARG A 368 20.03 39.62 -9.95
CA ARG A 368 21.03 40.38 -9.19
C ARG A 368 22.19 40.77 -10.10
N GLY A 369 22.43 42.06 -10.24
CA GLY A 369 23.66 42.63 -10.79
C GLY A 369 23.88 44.00 -10.13
N ALA A 370 24.96 44.12 -9.38
CA ALA A 370 25.34 45.31 -8.63
C ALA A 370 26.38 46.14 -9.42
N THR A 371 26.40 47.45 -9.16
CA THR A 371 27.49 48.44 -9.44
C THR A 371 27.76 48.74 -10.93
N SER A 372 28.01 49.96 -11.43
CA SER A 372 28.56 51.20 -10.88
C SER A 372 28.38 52.38 -11.87
N SER A 373 28.45 53.61 -11.34
CA SER A 373 28.93 54.89 -11.93
C SER A 373 28.41 55.44 -13.27
N GLY A 374 28.09 56.75 -13.27
CA GLY A 374 28.39 57.64 -14.41
C GLY A 374 27.35 58.72 -14.72
N ARG A 375 27.73 59.99 -14.44
CA ARG A 375 27.28 61.30 -14.99
C ARG A 375 26.46 61.24 -16.31
N ASN A 376 25.49 62.11 -16.62
CA ASN A 376 25.50 63.59 -16.59
C ASN A 376 24.13 64.18 -17.01
N LYS A 377 23.76 65.31 -16.39
CA LYS A 377 23.08 66.54 -16.87
C LYS A 377 21.75 66.59 -17.67
N ALA A 378 20.99 67.61 -17.25
CA ALA A 378 19.99 68.47 -17.93
C ALA A 378 18.53 67.98 -17.99
N ALA A 379 17.50 68.82 -17.95
CA ALA A 379 17.16 70.11 -17.32
C ALA A 379 15.71 70.41 -17.77
N GLN A 380 14.99 71.26 -17.03
CA GLN A 380 13.66 71.84 -17.33
C GLN A 380 12.46 70.90 -17.08
N GLY A 381 11.33 71.34 -16.53
CA GLY A 381 10.81 72.66 -16.23
C GLY A 381 9.45 72.53 -15.54
N ARG A 382 8.99 73.65 -14.98
CA ARG A 382 7.93 73.83 -13.97
C ARG A 382 6.50 73.60 -14.49
N GLY A 383 5.54 73.36 -13.58
CA GLY A 383 4.11 73.63 -13.82
C GLY A 383 3.18 73.21 -12.67
N ARG A 384 2.73 74.18 -11.87
CA ARG A 384 1.72 74.08 -10.80
C ARG A 384 0.28 74.15 -11.37
N GLY A 385 -0.67 73.60 -10.61
CA GLY A 385 -2.06 74.08 -10.51
C GLY A 385 -3.10 72.99 -10.80
N SER A 386 -3.93 72.50 -9.88
CA SER A 386 -5.02 73.14 -9.11
C SER A 386 -6.37 72.62 -9.59
N ARG A 387 -7.05 71.89 -8.69
CA ARG A 387 -8.50 71.75 -8.45
C ARG A 387 -9.51 72.19 -9.53
N GLY A 388 -10.47 71.30 -9.79
CA GLY A 388 -11.83 71.64 -10.22
C GLY A 388 -12.75 70.44 -10.05
N GLN A 389 -13.62 70.51 -9.04
CA GLN A 389 -14.76 69.61 -8.84
C GLN A 389 -15.99 70.14 -9.62
N ASN A 390 -16.92 69.22 -9.90
CA ASN A 390 -18.39 69.35 -9.99
C ASN A 390 -19.08 69.22 -11.36
N GLY A 391 -20.23 68.53 -11.28
CA GLY A 391 -21.35 68.49 -12.22
C GLY A 391 -21.45 67.13 -12.91
N GLU A 392 -22.42 66.25 -12.66
CA GLU A 392 -23.76 66.36 -12.04
C GLU A 392 -24.10 65.17 -11.14
#